data_AF-A0A2G5CPD7-F1
#
_entry.id   AF-A0A2G5CPD7-F1
#
_cell.length_a   1.000
_cell.length_b   1.000
_cell.length_c   1.000
_cell.angle_alpha   90.00
_cell.angle_beta   90.00
_cell.angle_gamma   90.00
#
_symmetry.space_group_name_H-M   'P 1'
#
loop_
_entity.id
_entity.type
_entity.pdbx_description
1 polymer ?
#
loop_
_entity_poly.entity_id
_entity_poly.type
_entity_poly.pdbx_seq_one_letter_code
_entity_poly.pdbx_strand_id
1 'polypeptide(L)'
;MAKETPSSSSMVRKQELEEEEEEEEELMLYGACSGWVEARTSCEHLNSLASDLSHIPTPHTPCYRSASFTLLILSIAQIVANLILRCQHPAENWLCLCCKDVFCSRFVNKHMLQHYQQRNHCLALSYSDLSVWCFSCDAYLDVQAITQLRPVYEIAHLLKFGEAPPFRTMECLQVSSSQAGS
;
A
#
# COMPACT_ATOMS: atom_id res chain seq x y z
N MET A 1 8.42 -28.65 67.94
CA MET A 1 8.21 -29.27 66.61
C MET A 1 7.32 -28.34 65.80
N ALA A 2 7.89 -27.57 64.88
CA ALA A 2 7.16 -26.95 63.78
C ALA A 2 7.95 -27.31 62.51
N LYS A 3 7.33 -28.08 61.62
CA LYS A 3 7.85 -28.38 60.29
C LYS A 3 7.42 -27.22 59.40
N GLU A 4 8.38 -26.50 58.84
CA GLU A 4 8.08 -25.57 57.75
C GLU A 4 7.90 -26.37 56.46
N THR A 5 6.75 -26.20 55.81
CA THR A 5 6.43 -26.72 54.48
C THR A 5 6.77 -25.65 53.44
N PRO A 6 7.38 -25.98 52.29
CA PRO A 6 7.66 -25.00 51.25
C PRO A 6 6.36 -24.49 50.64
N SER A 7 6.27 -23.17 50.47
CA SER A 7 5.07 -22.47 50.01
C SER A 7 4.80 -22.73 48.52
N SER A 8 3.68 -23.38 48.21
CA SER A 8 3.24 -23.78 46.86
C SER A 8 2.91 -22.62 45.89
N SER A 9 3.02 -21.37 46.33
CA SER A 9 2.68 -20.18 45.54
C SER A 9 3.72 -19.82 44.47
N SER A 10 4.98 -20.25 44.61
CA SER A 10 6.04 -19.89 43.66
C SER A 10 6.13 -20.80 42.45
N MET A 11 5.46 -21.97 42.49
CA MET A 11 5.48 -22.93 41.39
C MET A 11 4.42 -22.59 40.34
N VAL A 12 3.21 -22.18 40.77
CA VAL A 12 2.11 -21.79 39.87
C VAL A 12 2.49 -20.60 39.00
N ARG A 13 3.10 -19.55 39.57
CA ARG A 13 3.49 -18.35 38.82
C ARG A 13 4.65 -18.57 37.84
N LYS A 14 5.45 -19.62 38.05
CA LYS A 14 6.48 -20.02 37.08
C LYS A 14 5.87 -20.79 35.92
N GLN A 15 4.91 -21.67 36.21
CA GLN A 15 4.18 -22.41 35.18
C GLN A 15 3.37 -21.47 34.29
N GLU A 16 2.70 -20.46 34.85
CA GLU A 16 1.95 -19.46 34.06
C GLU A 16 2.88 -18.62 33.15
N LEU A 17 4.09 -18.29 33.61
CA LEU A 17 5.08 -17.54 32.80
C LEU A 17 5.73 -18.42 31.72
N GLU A 18 6.00 -19.68 32.03
CA GLU A 18 6.54 -20.65 31.07
C GLU A 18 5.49 -21.00 30.01
N GLU A 19 4.20 -21.11 30.38
CA GLU A 19 3.08 -21.29 29.45
C GLU A 19 2.84 -20.04 28.57
N GLU A 20 2.97 -18.82 29.12
CA GLU A 20 2.90 -17.57 28.34
C GLU A 20 4.09 -17.41 27.37
N GLU A 21 5.31 -17.77 27.78
CA GLU A 21 6.49 -17.77 26.90
C GLU A 21 6.38 -18.85 25.81
N GLU A 22 5.87 -20.04 26.14
CA GLU A 22 5.62 -21.10 25.16
C GLU A 22 4.51 -20.72 24.15
N GLU A 23 3.44 -20.04 24.59
CA GLU A 23 2.40 -19.51 23.69
C GLU A 23 2.93 -18.40 22.78
N GLU A 24 3.78 -17.50 23.27
CA GLU A 24 4.45 -16.47 22.44
C GLU A 24 5.43 -17.10 21.44
N GLU A 25 6.21 -18.10 21.85
CA GLU A 25 7.10 -18.85 20.96
C GLU A 25 6.31 -19.64 19.91
N GLU A 26 5.19 -20.27 20.29
CA GLU A 26 4.30 -20.98 19.37
C GLU A 26 3.65 -20.01 18.38
N LEU A 27 3.22 -18.81 18.81
CA LEU A 27 2.71 -17.76 17.93
C LEU A 27 3.78 -17.28 16.93
N MET A 28 5.02 -17.12 17.38
CA MET A 28 6.17 -16.73 16.56
C MET A 28 6.58 -17.84 15.57
N LEU A 29 6.40 -19.12 15.95
CA LEU A 29 6.69 -20.28 15.10
C LEU A 29 5.57 -20.55 14.09
N TYR A 30 4.30 -20.34 14.45
CA TYR A 30 3.14 -20.55 13.56
C TYR A 30 3.01 -19.42 12.52
N GLY A 31 3.51 -18.22 12.83
CA GLY A 31 3.65 -17.12 11.88
C GLY A 31 4.61 -17.43 10.71
N ALA A 32 5.60 -18.30 10.91
CA ALA A 32 6.60 -18.65 9.91
C ALA A 32 6.09 -19.59 8.80
N CYS A 33 4.93 -20.23 8.99
CA CYS A 33 4.36 -21.18 8.01
C CYS A 33 3.15 -20.65 7.23
N SER A 34 2.70 -19.43 7.51
CA SER A 34 1.71 -18.79 6.65
C SER A 34 2.45 -18.16 5.47
N GLY A 35 2.08 -18.55 4.25
CA GLY A 35 2.66 -18.05 3.00
C GLY A 35 2.35 -16.57 2.75
N TRP A 36 2.64 -15.70 3.72
CA TRP A 36 2.71 -14.26 3.56
C TRP A 36 3.83 -13.98 2.59
N VAL A 37 3.47 -13.62 1.36
CA VAL A 37 4.43 -13.08 0.42
C VAL A 37 4.86 -11.74 0.98
N GLU A 38 6.09 -11.68 1.53
CA GLU A 38 6.68 -10.43 2.00
C GLU A 38 6.67 -9.38 0.89
N ALA A 39 6.26 -8.17 1.23
CA ALA A 39 6.29 -7.06 0.30
C ALA A 39 7.74 -6.77 -0.12
N ARG A 40 7.98 -6.56 -1.41
CA ARG A 40 9.32 -6.28 -1.91
C ARG A 40 9.77 -4.90 -1.46
N THR A 41 10.98 -4.83 -0.92
CA THR A 41 11.62 -3.57 -0.50
C THR A 41 12.33 -2.85 -1.66
N SER A 42 12.36 -3.44 -2.86
CA SER A 42 12.93 -2.86 -4.07
C SER A 42 12.18 -3.30 -5.33
N CYS A 43 12.14 -2.44 -6.35
CA CYS A 43 11.52 -2.71 -7.64
C CYS A 43 12.22 -1.93 -8.75
N GLU A 44 12.57 -2.60 -9.85
CA GLU A 44 13.24 -1.97 -11.01
C GLU A 44 12.31 -1.04 -11.79
N HIS A 45 11.00 -1.17 -11.57
CA HIS A 45 9.98 -0.39 -12.25
C HIS A 45 9.70 0.98 -11.60
N LEU A 46 10.37 1.33 -10.49
CA LEU A 46 10.21 2.63 -9.83
C LEU A 46 10.55 3.82 -10.75
N ASN A 47 11.39 3.61 -11.78
CA ASN A 47 11.70 4.62 -12.78
C ASN A 47 10.50 5.02 -13.67
N SER A 48 9.40 4.25 -13.63
CA SER A 48 8.16 4.54 -14.36
C SER A 48 7.19 5.45 -13.59
N LEU A 49 7.52 5.83 -12.37
CA LEU A 49 6.71 6.75 -11.56
C LEU A 49 6.59 8.12 -12.24
N ALA A 50 5.44 8.77 -12.06
CA ALA A 50 5.26 10.15 -12.48
C ALA A 50 6.27 11.07 -11.79
N SER A 51 6.75 12.09 -12.50
CA SER A 51 7.74 13.04 -11.96
C SER A 51 7.25 13.83 -10.75
N ASP A 52 5.95 14.01 -10.63
CA ASP A 52 5.31 14.66 -9.49
C ASP A 52 4.29 13.72 -8.90
N LEU A 53 4.44 13.30 -7.65
CA LEU A 53 3.45 12.53 -6.90
C LEU A 53 2.84 13.34 -5.74
N SER A 54 3.10 14.65 -5.71
CA SER A 54 2.56 15.55 -4.68
C SER A 54 1.09 15.94 -4.92
N HIS A 55 0.62 15.77 -6.15
CA HIS A 55 -0.77 16.02 -6.53
C HIS A 55 -1.36 14.74 -7.11
N ILE A 56 -2.18 14.06 -6.31
CA ILE A 56 -2.93 12.88 -6.72
C ILE A 56 -4.43 13.15 -6.63
N PRO A 57 -5.25 12.47 -7.45
CA PRO A 57 -6.70 12.51 -7.32
C PRO A 57 -7.17 12.04 -5.95
N THR A 58 -8.38 12.41 -5.56
CA THR A 58 -8.93 11.98 -4.26
C THR A 58 -9.40 10.52 -4.32
N PRO A 59 -9.48 9.80 -3.18
CA PRO A 59 -10.02 8.43 -3.13
C PRO A 59 -11.44 8.28 -3.71
N HIS A 60 -12.22 9.37 -3.71
CA HIS A 60 -13.58 9.42 -4.28
C HIS A 60 -13.60 9.63 -5.79
N THR A 61 -12.44 9.80 -6.43
CA THR A 61 -12.33 9.97 -7.87
C THR A 61 -12.89 8.72 -8.57
N PRO A 62 -13.85 8.87 -9.49
CA PRO A 62 -14.44 7.73 -10.19
C PRO A 62 -13.41 7.08 -11.12
N CYS A 63 -13.61 5.79 -11.39
CA CYS A 63 -12.83 5.07 -12.40
C CYS A 63 -12.97 5.75 -13.78
N TYR A 64 -11.83 6.19 -14.33
CA TYR A 64 -11.69 6.68 -15.69
C TYR A 64 -11.81 5.49 -16.66
N ARG A 65 -12.61 5.59 -17.74
CA ARG A 65 -12.40 4.72 -18.90
C ARG A 65 -11.39 5.42 -19.79
N SER A 66 -10.27 4.75 -20.05
CA SER A 66 -9.42 5.06 -21.20
C SER A 66 -10.22 4.75 -22.48
N ALA A 67 -10.97 5.74 -22.98
CA ALA A 67 -11.33 5.74 -24.38
C ALA A 67 -10.02 6.05 -25.13
N SER A 68 -9.29 4.98 -25.48
CA SER A 68 -8.13 5.08 -26.36
C SER A 68 -8.53 5.93 -27.55
N PHE A 69 -7.82 7.04 -27.73
CA PHE A 69 -8.23 8.18 -28.52
C PHE A 69 -8.09 7.87 -30.02
N THR A 70 -8.93 6.98 -30.54
CA THR A 70 -9.38 7.07 -31.93
C THR A 70 -10.65 7.92 -31.93
N LEU A 71 -10.49 9.22 -31.66
CA LEU A 71 -11.44 10.21 -32.17
C LEU A 71 -11.28 10.26 -33.69
N LEU A 72 -11.85 9.29 -34.39
CA LEU A 72 -12.20 9.49 -35.78
C LEU A 72 -13.52 8.79 -36.05
N ILE A 73 -14.54 9.63 -36.28
CA ILE A 73 -15.82 9.32 -36.93
C ILE A 73 -16.74 8.39 -36.14
N LEU A 74 -17.59 8.91 -35.24
CA LEU A 74 -18.73 8.13 -34.76
C LEU A 74 -20.01 8.98 -34.70
N SER A 75 -21.05 8.44 -35.32
CA SER A 75 -22.36 9.05 -35.54
C SER A 75 -23.06 9.40 -34.23
N ILE A 76 -24.12 10.22 -34.32
CA ILE A 76 -24.90 10.75 -33.18
C ILE A 76 -25.38 9.61 -32.22
N ALA A 77 -25.48 8.36 -32.69
CA ALA A 77 -25.78 7.19 -31.88
C ALA A 77 -24.69 6.83 -30.84
N GLN A 78 -23.41 7.13 -31.08
CA GLN A 78 -22.32 6.84 -30.14
C GLN A 78 -22.23 7.82 -28.96
N ILE A 79 -22.79 9.01 -29.08
CA ILE A 79 -22.80 10.01 -28.00
C ILE A 79 -23.67 9.53 -26.84
N VAL A 80 -24.76 8.82 -27.13
CA VAL A 80 -25.67 8.25 -26.12
C VAL A 80 -25.07 7.00 -25.45
N ALA A 81 -24.29 6.19 -26.19
CA ALA A 81 -23.57 5.04 -25.64
C ALA A 81 -22.36 5.44 -24.75
N ASN A 82 -21.72 6.59 -25.01
CA ASN A 82 -20.65 7.14 -24.17
C ASN A 82 -21.12 7.66 -22.81
N LEU A 83 -22.43 7.91 -22.66
CA LEU A 83 -23.02 8.33 -21.39
C LEU A 83 -23.30 7.14 -20.45
N ILE A 84 -23.33 5.91 -20.96
CA ILE A 84 -23.74 4.71 -20.22
C ILE A 84 -22.58 3.72 -20.18
N LEU A 85 -21.69 3.88 -19.20
CA LEU A 85 -20.97 2.82 -18.47
C LEU A 85 -19.76 3.44 -17.76
N ARG A 86 -20.04 4.41 -16.88
CA ARG A 86 -19.14 4.65 -15.75
C ARG A 86 -19.11 3.36 -14.95
N CYS A 87 -17.93 2.89 -14.57
CA CYS A 87 -17.83 1.83 -13.57
C CYS A 87 -18.52 2.38 -12.31
N GLN A 88 -19.73 1.90 -12.01
CA GLN A 88 -20.59 2.43 -10.93
C GLN A 88 -20.12 1.97 -9.55
N HIS A 89 -18.92 1.41 -9.42
CA HIS A 89 -18.46 0.85 -8.15
C HIS A 89 -17.70 1.90 -7.33
N PRO A 90 -18.19 2.25 -6.12
CA PRO A 90 -17.62 3.34 -5.33
C PRO A 90 -16.43 2.96 -4.42
N ALA A 91 -16.00 1.69 -4.36
CA ALA A 91 -15.28 1.20 -3.17
C ALA A 91 -13.86 0.65 -3.38
N GLU A 92 -13.45 0.32 -4.62
CA GLU A 92 -12.13 -0.29 -4.88
C GLU A 92 -11.43 0.32 -6.09
N ASN A 93 -11.14 1.60 -5.99
CA ASN A 93 -10.38 2.31 -7.00
C ASN A 93 -8.89 2.28 -6.68
N TRP A 94 -8.10 2.22 -7.75
CA TRP A 94 -6.66 2.16 -7.76
C TRP A 94 -6.14 3.36 -8.55
N LEU A 95 -5.11 4.00 -8.04
CA LEU A 95 -4.39 5.09 -8.67
C LEU A 95 -3.19 4.54 -9.43
N CYS A 96 -3.08 4.84 -10.73
CA CYS A 96 -1.86 4.56 -11.48
C CYS A 96 -0.77 5.55 -11.08
N LEU A 97 0.38 5.05 -10.63
CA LEU A 97 1.49 5.91 -10.19
C LEU A 97 2.32 6.46 -11.35
N CYS A 98 2.12 5.96 -12.57
CA CYS A 98 2.81 6.43 -13.78
C CYS A 98 2.11 7.64 -14.41
N CYS A 99 0.77 7.65 -14.48
CA CYS A 99 -0.01 8.71 -15.14
C CYS A 99 -1.06 9.40 -14.28
N LYS A 100 -1.24 8.96 -13.02
CA LYS A 100 -2.23 9.49 -12.06
C LYS A 100 -3.70 9.23 -12.41
N ASP A 101 -3.98 8.45 -13.45
CA ASP A 101 -5.35 8.06 -13.75
C ASP A 101 -5.87 7.04 -12.71
N VAL A 102 -7.17 7.09 -12.42
CA VAL A 102 -7.83 6.23 -11.44
C VAL A 102 -8.66 5.18 -12.16
N PHE A 103 -8.48 3.91 -11.81
CA PHE A 103 -9.20 2.77 -12.40
C PHE A 103 -9.70 1.82 -11.31
N CYS A 104 -10.78 1.09 -11.55
CA CYS A 104 -11.21 0.06 -10.61
C CYS A 104 -10.25 -1.14 -10.57
N SER A 105 -10.27 -1.83 -9.44
CA SER A 105 -9.40 -2.98 -9.14
C SER A 105 -9.52 -4.11 -10.18
N ARG A 106 -8.53 -5.01 -10.15
CA ARG A 106 -8.57 -6.28 -10.89
C ARG A 106 -9.70 -7.22 -10.46
N PHE A 107 -10.29 -6.99 -9.28
CA PHE A 107 -11.37 -7.80 -8.73
C PHE A 107 -12.76 -7.24 -9.08
N VAL A 108 -12.85 -5.96 -9.47
CA VAL A 108 -14.10 -5.33 -9.91
C VAL A 108 -14.31 -5.51 -11.42
N ASN A 109 -13.90 -4.54 -12.25
CA ASN A 109 -14.06 -4.60 -13.72
C ASN A 109 -12.72 -4.69 -14.46
N LYS A 110 -11.61 -4.87 -13.73
CA LYS A 110 -10.26 -5.07 -14.30
C LYS A 110 -9.73 -3.88 -15.10
N HIS A 111 -10.26 -2.67 -14.91
CA HIS A 111 -9.79 -1.51 -15.67
C HIS A 111 -8.33 -1.16 -15.36
N MET A 112 -7.85 -1.31 -14.12
CA MET A 112 -6.43 -1.09 -13.82
C MET A 112 -5.54 -2.14 -14.51
N LEU A 113 -5.99 -3.39 -14.57
CA LEU A 113 -5.28 -4.46 -15.28
C LEU A 113 -5.23 -4.19 -16.80
N GLN A 114 -6.35 -3.77 -17.39
CA GLN A 114 -6.40 -3.38 -18.80
C GLN A 114 -5.50 -2.16 -19.08
N HIS A 115 -5.48 -1.19 -18.17
CA HIS A 115 -4.61 -0.02 -18.27
C HIS A 115 -3.13 -0.42 -18.31
N TYR A 116 -2.71 -1.30 -17.40
CA TYR A 116 -1.37 -1.88 -17.42
C TYR A 116 -1.07 -2.55 -18.77
N GLN A 117 -1.96 -3.40 -19.29
CA GLN A 117 -1.75 -4.09 -20.56
C GLN A 117 -1.66 -3.15 -21.77
N GLN A 118 -2.36 -2.01 -21.76
CA GLN A 118 -2.38 -1.06 -22.87
C GLN A 118 -1.23 -0.04 -22.84
N ARG A 119 -0.88 0.45 -21.66
CA ARG A 119 0.09 1.54 -21.48
C ARG A 119 1.43 1.07 -20.92
N ASN A 120 1.51 -0.18 -20.47
CA ASN A 120 2.63 -0.72 -19.71
C ASN A 120 2.93 0.06 -18.41
N HIS A 121 1.89 0.66 -17.81
CA HIS A 121 2.00 1.32 -16.50
C HIS A 121 1.82 0.27 -15.41
N CYS A 122 2.91 -0.16 -14.81
CA CYS A 122 2.95 -1.32 -13.94
C CYS A 122 2.76 -1.00 -12.45
N LEU A 123 2.89 0.26 -12.03
CA LEU A 123 2.78 0.65 -10.61
C LEU A 123 1.42 1.27 -10.31
N ALA A 124 0.74 0.73 -9.30
CA ALA A 124 -0.55 1.25 -8.85
C ALA A 124 -0.68 1.23 -7.32
N LEU A 125 -1.35 2.24 -6.77
CA LEU A 125 -1.72 2.36 -5.37
C LEU A 125 -3.21 2.07 -5.19
N SER A 126 -3.57 1.27 -4.20
CA SER A 126 -4.96 0.98 -3.85
C SER A 126 -5.50 2.02 -2.87
N TYR A 127 -6.65 2.64 -3.14
CA TYR A 127 -7.26 3.56 -2.17
C TYR A 127 -7.90 2.83 -0.98
N SER A 128 -8.19 1.53 -1.11
CA SER A 128 -8.90 0.74 -0.08
C SER A 128 -8.03 0.42 1.14
N ASP A 129 -6.72 0.25 0.95
CA ASP A 129 -5.74 -0.17 1.98
C ASP A 129 -4.39 0.57 1.87
N LEU A 130 -4.22 1.47 0.89
CA LEU A 130 -2.97 2.21 0.63
C LEU A 130 -1.78 1.32 0.26
N SER A 131 -2.02 0.06 -0.09
CA SER A 131 -0.97 -0.84 -0.59
C SER A 131 -0.54 -0.44 -2.01
N VAL A 132 0.73 -0.68 -2.33
CA VAL A 132 1.30 -0.46 -3.65
C VAL A 132 1.60 -1.80 -4.31
N TRP A 133 1.18 -1.93 -5.57
CA TRP A 133 1.35 -3.14 -6.36
C TRP A 133 2.14 -2.85 -7.63
N CYS A 134 3.00 -3.81 -8.00
CA CYS A 134 3.64 -3.84 -9.30
C CYS A 134 3.08 -4.99 -10.14
N PHE A 135 2.38 -4.66 -11.24
CA PHE A 135 1.82 -5.66 -12.17
C PHE A 135 2.88 -6.44 -12.96
N SER A 136 4.07 -5.87 -13.18
CA SER A 136 5.16 -6.54 -13.88
C SER A 136 5.86 -7.56 -12.99
N CYS A 137 6.06 -7.20 -11.71
CA CYS A 137 6.66 -8.10 -10.72
C CYS A 137 5.67 -9.06 -10.06
N ASP A 138 4.36 -8.88 -10.30
CA ASP A 138 3.27 -9.60 -9.64
C ASP A 138 3.42 -9.62 -8.10
N ALA A 139 3.79 -8.47 -7.52
CA ALA A 139 4.13 -8.36 -6.10
C ALA A 139 3.72 -7.02 -5.47
N TYR A 140 3.43 -7.06 -4.17
CA TYR A 140 3.28 -5.86 -3.33
C TYR A 140 4.65 -5.24 -3.04
N LEU A 141 4.66 -3.92 -2.89
CA LEU A 141 5.85 -3.13 -2.58
C LEU A 141 5.75 -2.53 -1.18
N ASP A 142 6.85 -2.57 -0.43
CA ASP A 142 6.95 -1.96 0.88
C ASP A 142 7.19 -0.45 0.74
N VAL A 143 6.16 0.33 1.08
CA VAL A 143 6.16 1.79 1.01
C VAL A 143 7.07 2.44 2.05
N GLN A 144 7.32 1.78 3.18
CA GLN A 144 8.22 2.29 4.22
C GLN A 144 9.68 2.12 3.79
N ALA A 145 10.00 0.99 3.17
CA ALA A 145 11.33 0.69 2.65
C ALA A 145 11.69 1.52 1.40
N ILE A 146 10.72 1.75 0.50
CA ILE A 146 10.96 2.47 -0.76
C ILE A 146 10.68 3.97 -0.60
N THR A 147 11.75 4.75 -0.50
CA THR A 147 11.71 6.22 -0.30
C THR A 147 10.90 6.95 -1.38
N GLN A 148 10.96 6.48 -2.63
CA GLN A 148 10.27 7.08 -3.78
C GLN A 148 8.74 7.02 -3.68
N LEU A 149 8.20 6.09 -2.89
CA LEU A 149 6.75 5.92 -2.70
C LEU A 149 6.21 6.70 -1.50
N ARG A 150 7.08 7.23 -0.63
CA ARG A 150 6.64 7.96 0.57
C ARG A 150 5.79 9.18 0.26
N PRO A 151 6.15 10.07 -0.70
CA PRO A 151 5.35 11.27 -0.95
C PRO A 151 3.91 10.94 -1.34
N VAL A 152 3.73 9.95 -2.23
CA VAL A 152 2.38 9.56 -2.66
C VAL A 152 1.57 8.93 -1.54
N TYR A 153 2.23 8.14 -0.69
CA TYR A 153 1.58 7.49 0.44
C TYR A 153 1.15 8.49 1.51
N GLU A 154 1.99 9.48 1.82
CA GLU A 154 1.65 10.57 2.76
C GLU A 154 0.37 11.27 2.35
N ILE A 155 0.29 11.64 1.08
CA ILE A 155 -0.85 12.37 0.55
C ILE A 155 -2.07 11.47 0.50
N ALA A 156 -1.92 10.22 0.05
CA ALA A 156 -3.03 9.27 0.03
C ALA A 156 -3.56 8.99 1.46
N HIS A 157 -2.68 8.88 2.44
CA HIS A 157 -3.05 8.72 3.85
C HIS A 157 -3.77 9.95 4.38
N LEU A 158 -3.23 11.15 4.14
CA LEU A 158 -3.86 12.40 4.54
C LEU A 158 -5.24 12.58 3.90
N LEU A 159 -5.38 12.28 2.61
CA LEU A 159 -6.67 12.36 1.90
C LEU A 159 -7.69 11.35 2.43
N LYS A 160 -7.24 10.19 2.93
CA LYS A 160 -8.12 9.13 3.40
C LYS A 160 -8.52 9.28 4.87
N PHE A 161 -7.57 9.66 5.73
CA PHE A 161 -7.74 9.68 7.18
C PHE A 161 -7.78 11.09 7.78
N GLY A 162 -7.38 12.12 7.02
CA GLY A 162 -7.31 13.50 7.50
C GLY A 162 -6.08 13.79 8.38
N GLU A 163 -5.18 12.82 8.56
CA GLU A 163 -3.97 12.94 9.35
C GLU A 163 -2.74 12.38 8.61
N ALA A 164 -1.55 12.85 9.00
CA ALA A 164 -0.30 12.33 8.48
C ALA A 164 -0.08 10.88 8.96
N PRO A 165 0.52 10.00 8.14
CA PRO A 165 0.78 8.63 8.55
C PRO A 165 1.76 8.59 9.73
N PRO A 166 1.61 7.62 10.65
CA PRO A 166 2.59 7.37 11.69
C PRO A 166 3.86 6.82 11.03
N PHE A 167 4.78 7.68 10.64
CA PHE A 167 6.06 7.23 10.12
C PHE A 167 6.88 6.56 11.22
N ARG A 168 7.53 5.45 10.89
CA ARG A 168 8.75 5.06 11.60
C ARG A 168 9.77 6.16 11.33
N THR A 169 10.14 6.90 12.37
CA THR A 169 11.28 7.82 12.36
C THR A 169 12.53 7.02 12.04
N MET A 170 12.89 6.87 10.76
CA MET A 170 14.28 6.57 10.41
C MET A 170 14.99 7.91 10.31
N GLU A 171 15.82 8.15 11.32
CA GLU A 171 16.66 9.31 11.53
C GLU A 171 17.38 9.72 10.24
N CYS A 172 17.18 10.98 9.82
CA CYS A 172 18.21 11.70 9.09
C CYS A 172 18.78 12.76 10.05
N LEU A 173 19.41 12.28 11.13
CA LEU A 173 20.44 13.06 11.80
C LEU A 173 21.75 12.71 11.10
N GLN A 174 22.24 13.64 10.27
CA GLN A 174 23.62 14.14 10.25
C GLN A 174 23.90 14.87 8.92
N VAL A 175 23.57 16.16 8.89
CA VAL A 175 24.50 17.13 8.31
C VAL A 175 24.91 18.03 9.46
N SER A 176 26.07 17.68 10.02
CA SER A 176 26.75 18.41 11.08
C SER A 176 26.95 19.87 10.71
N SER A 177 26.48 20.73 11.59
CA SER A 177 26.92 22.10 11.76
C SER A 177 28.43 22.14 11.95
N SER A 178 29.16 22.67 10.96
CA SER A 178 30.52 23.19 11.19
C SER A 178 30.90 24.19 10.11
N GLN A 179 30.60 25.46 10.37
CA GLN A 179 31.57 26.55 10.14
C GLN A 179 31.19 27.78 10.97
N ALA A 180 31.80 27.84 12.15
CA ALA A 180 32.15 29.07 12.82
C ALA A 180 33.65 29.31 12.56
N GLY A 181 34.02 30.55 12.27
CA GLY A 181 35.38 31.05 12.48
C GLY A 181 36.32 31.02 11.27
N SER A 182 36.43 32.16 10.60
CA SER A 182 37.71 32.77 10.21
C SER A 182 37.51 34.29 10.11
#